data_AF-A0A1A8RRB4-F1
#
_entry.id   AF-A0A1A8RRB4-F1
#
_cell.length_a   1.000
_cell.length_b   1.000
_cell.length_c   1.000
_cell.angle_alpha   90.00
_cell.angle_beta   90.00
_cell.angle_gamma   90.00
#
_symmetry.space_group_name_H-M   'P 1'
#
loop_
_entity.id
_entity.type
_entity.pdbx_description
1 polymer ?
#
loop_
_entity_poly.entity_id
_entity_poly.type
_entity_poly.pdbx_seq_one_letter_code
_entity_poly.pdbx_strand_id
1 'polypeptide(L)' 'SEPDGAGDSSPTVIDRQTCHTQIKVISEGRGLSFSSSRCSAPEHPLQFDKVCCALGSTPITAGQCYWEVNVGCCSAW' A
#
# COMPACT_ATOMS: atom_id res chain seq x y z
N SER A 1 -23.83 6.74 -26.41
CA SER A 1 -23.28 6.91 -25.06
C SER A 1 -22.00 6.11 -24.99
N GLU A 2 -20.91 6.75 -24.59
CA GLU A 2 -19.52 6.29 -24.75
C GLU A 2 -19.26 4.92 -24.09
N PRO A 3 -18.30 4.13 -24.60
CA PRO A 3 -17.91 2.90 -23.95
C PRO A 3 -17.25 3.24 -22.60
N ASP A 4 -17.78 2.67 -21.51
CA ASP A 4 -17.12 2.64 -20.21
C ASP A 4 -15.73 2.05 -20.40
N GLY A 5 -14.74 2.95 -20.53
CA GLY A 5 -13.34 2.63 -20.42
C GLY A 5 -13.10 2.16 -19.01
N ALA A 6 -13.27 0.86 -18.79
CA ALA A 6 -12.63 0.16 -17.69
C ALA A 6 -11.12 0.31 -17.93
N GLY A 7 -10.57 1.44 -17.51
CA GLY A 7 -9.15 1.65 -17.40
C GLY A 7 -8.62 0.44 -16.64
N ASP A 8 -7.62 -0.20 -17.23
CA ASP A 8 -6.94 -1.39 -16.72
C ASP A 8 -6.20 -1.02 -15.42
N SER A 9 -6.97 -0.72 -14.38
CA SER A 9 -6.50 -0.39 -13.05
C SER A 9 -6.13 -1.72 -12.43
N SER A 10 -4.89 -2.13 -12.69
CA SER A 10 -4.31 -3.25 -11.98
C SER A 10 -4.46 -2.99 -10.48
N PRO A 11 -4.99 -3.95 -9.70
CA PRO A 11 -5.25 -3.72 -8.29
C PRO A 11 -3.91 -3.41 -7.61
N THR A 12 -3.74 -2.16 -7.18
CA THR A 12 -2.57 -1.75 -6.41
C THR A 12 -2.68 -2.39 -5.04
N VAL A 13 -1.89 -3.43 -4.83
CA VAL A 13 -1.80 -4.19 -3.57
C VAL A 13 -0.51 -3.80 -2.87
N ILE A 14 -0.57 -3.69 -1.55
CA ILE A 14 0.58 -3.39 -0.70
C ILE A 14 1.37 -4.67 -0.41
N ASP A 15 2.69 -4.59 -0.57
CA ASP A 15 3.60 -5.64 -0.16
C ASP A 15 3.82 -5.62 1.36
N ARG A 16 3.23 -6.62 2.03
CA ARG A 16 3.31 -6.79 3.49
C ARG A 16 4.75 -7.01 3.97
N GLN A 17 5.64 -7.52 3.12
CA GLN A 17 7.04 -7.77 3.47
C GLN A 17 7.87 -6.50 3.59
N THR A 18 7.40 -5.41 2.97
CA THR A 18 8.07 -4.10 3.00
C THR A 18 7.53 -3.21 4.12
N CYS A 19 6.34 -3.51 4.65
CA CYS A 19 5.62 -2.65 5.58
C CYS A 19 6.37 -2.44 6.89
N HIS A 20 6.61 -1.19 7.26
CA HIS A 20 7.11 -0.84 8.59
C HIS A 20 6.29 -1.51 9.70
N THR A 21 6.94 -1.89 10.80
CA THR A 21 6.30 -2.62 11.91
C THR A 21 5.06 -1.93 12.50
N GLN A 22 4.95 -0.61 12.38
CA GLN A 22 3.79 0.18 12.82
C GLN A 22 2.67 0.30 11.78
N ILE A 23 2.84 -0.27 10.58
CA ILE A 23 1.83 -0.27 9.52
C ILE A 23 1.12 -1.61 9.52
N LYS A 24 -0.22 -1.57 9.58
CA LYS A 24 -1.08 -2.71 9.39
C LYS A 24 -1.72 -2.65 8.02
N VAL A 25 -1.49 -3.69 7.23
CA VAL A 25 -2.17 -3.88 5.94
C VAL A 25 -3.56 -4.47 6.18
N ILE A 26 -4.58 -3.81 5.63
CA ILE A 26 -6.01 -4.16 5.74
C ILE A 26 -6.64 -4.30 4.36
N SER A 27 -7.92 -4.69 4.32
CA SER A 27 -8.73 -4.77 3.09
C SER A 27 -8.06 -5.57 1.98
N GLU A 28 -7.57 -6.77 2.32
CA GLU A 28 -6.87 -7.67 1.38
C GLU A 28 -5.70 -7.02 0.64
N GLY A 29 -4.94 -6.17 1.35
CA GLY A 29 -3.77 -5.52 0.75
C GLY A 29 -4.03 -4.16 0.12
N ARG A 30 -5.26 -3.63 0.20
CA ARG A 30 -5.63 -2.35 -0.44
C ARG A 30 -5.76 -1.17 0.52
N GLY A 31 -5.45 -1.38 1.79
CA GLY A 31 -5.50 -0.32 2.79
C GLY A 31 -4.35 -0.44 3.78
N LEU A 32 -3.99 0.71 4.34
CA LEU A 32 -3.01 0.83 5.40
C LEU A 32 -3.63 1.53 6.60
N SER A 33 -3.24 1.09 7.78
CA SER A 33 -3.58 1.74 9.04
C SER A 33 -2.33 1.81 9.90
N PHE A 34 -2.08 3.00 10.46
CA PHE A 34 -1.02 3.20 11.42
C PHE A 34 -1.44 2.68 12.81
N SER A 35 -0.53 1.99 13.48
CA SER A 35 -0.67 1.50 14.84
C SER A 35 0.53 1.96 15.66
N SER A 36 0.26 2.61 16.80
CA SER A 36 1.31 3.00 17.76
C SER A 36 2.12 1.79 18.25
N SER A 37 1.48 0.63 18.34
CA SER A 37 2.10 -0.65 18.68
C SER A 37 2.68 -1.31 17.44
N ARG A 38 3.93 -1.77 17.53
CA ARG A 38 4.58 -2.58 16.50
C ARG A 38 3.84 -3.92 16.34
N CYS A 39 3.68 -4.35 15.10
CA CYS A 39 3.21 -5.68 14.77
C CYS A 39 4.26 -6.71 15.23
N SER A 40 3.83 -7.75 15.93
CA SER A 40 4.70 -8.81 16.47
C SER A 40 5.16 -9.83 15.42
N ALA A 41 4.99 -9.53 14.13
CA ALA A 41 5.44 -10.39 13.05
C ALA A 41 6.98 -10.40 12.99
N PRO A 42 7.61 -11.53 12.61
CA PRO A 42 9.06 -11.58 12.43
C PRO A 42 9.50 -10.55 11.40
N GLU A 43 10.59 -9.84 11.70
CA GLU A 43 11.14 -8.81 10.80
C GLU A 43 11.60 -9.44 9.49
N HIS A 44 11.29 -8.77 8.37
CA HIS A 44 11.67 -9.21 7.03
C HIS A 44 12.84 -8.35 6.52
N PRO A 45 13.83 -8.89 5.77
CA PRO A 45 14.97 -8.10 5.29
C PRO A 45 14.60 -6.91 4.40
N LEU A 46 13.44 -6.96 3.73
CA LEU A 46 12.93 -5.87 2.88
C LEU A 46 12.08 -4.85 3.64
N GLN A 47 11.89 -5.04 4.95
CA GLN A 47 11.03 -4.22 5.77
C GLN A 47 11.65 -2.86 6.04
N PHE A 48 10.85 -1.79 5.95
CA PHE A 48 11.29 -0.50 6.48
C PHE A 48 11.39 -0.55 8.00
N ASP A 49 12.54 -0.14 8.54
CA ASP A 49 12.84 -0.15 9.98
C ASP A 49 12.93 1.27 10.60
N LYS A 50 13.28 2.27 9.77
CA LYS A 50 13.50 3.66 10.19
C LYS A 50 12.39 4.62 9.77
N VAL A 51 11.69 4.32 8.68
CA VAL A 51 10.64 5.18 8.12
C VAL A 51 9.32 4.42 8.12
N CYS A 52 8.24 5.12 8.46
CA CYS A 52 6.90 4.53 8.50
C CYS A 52 6.32 4.46 7.07
N CYS A 53 6.85 3.54 6.26
CA CYS A 53 6.48 3.38 4.85
C CYS A 53 6.15 1.92 4.49
N ALA A 54 5.53 1.75 3.32
CA ALA A 54 5.26 0.47 2.68
C ALA A 54 5.30 0.64 1.15
N LEU A 55 5.61 -0.42 0.41
CA LEU A 55 5.62 -0.42 -1.06
C LEU A 55 4.40 -1.15 -1.63
N GLY A 56 4.04 -0.80 -2.87
CA GLY A 56 3.17 -1.62 -3.69
C GLY A 56 3.89 -2.91 -4.14
N SER A 57 3.13 -3.97 -4.36
CA SER A 57 3.66 -5.29 -4.74
C SER A 57 4.14 -5.36 -6.18
N THR A 58 3.59 -4.51 -7.06
CA THR A 58 3.85 -4.56 -8.50
C THR A 58 4.78 -3.41 -8.89
N PRO A 59 5.99 -3.70 -9.40
CA PRO A 59 6.87 -2.67 -9.92
C PRO A 59 6.35 -2.13 -11.26
N ILE A 60 6.53 -0.82 -11.47
CA ILE A 60 6.21 -0.18 -12.75
C ILE A 60 7.45 -0.28 -13.64
N THR A 61 7.39 -1.12 -14.68
CA THR A 61 8.54 -1.40 -15.56
C THR A 61 8.48 -0.67 -16.90
N ALA A 62 7.29 -0.28 -17.34
CA ALA A 62 7.06 0.50 -18.55
C ALA A 62 5.62 1.07 -18.57
N GLY A 63 5.39 2.08 -19.42
CA GLY A 63 4.05 2.64 -19.64
C GLY A 63 3.60 3.62 -18.56
N GLN A 64 2.29 3.80 -18.46
CA GLN A 64 1.64 4.68 -17.49
C GLN A 64 0.85 3.83 -16.49
N CYS A 65 0.93 4.19 -15.21
CA CYS A 65 0.14 3.57 -14.15
C CYS A 65 -0.59 4.66 -13.38
N TYR A 66 -1.80 4.35 -12.93
CA TYR A 66 -2.65 5.25 -12.17
C TYR A 66 -3.29 4.49 -11.02
N TRP A 67 -3.33 5.13 -9.86
CA TRP A 67 -4.02 4.63 -8.68
C TRP A 67 -4.59 5.79 -7.88
N GLU A 68 -5.65 5.50 -7.14
CA GLU A 68 -6.32 6.45 -6.25
C GLU A 68 -6.18 5.96 -4.81
N VAL A 69 -6.08 6.90 -3.88
CA VAL A 69 -6.00 6.62 -2.46
C VAL A 69 -7.06 7.41 -1.73
N ASN A 70 -7.91 6.72 -0.98
CA ASN A 70 -8.84 7.36 -0.06
C ASN A 70 -8.16 7.59 1.29
N VAL A 71 -7.82 8.85 1.59
CA VAL A 71 -7.22 9.27 2.88
C VAL A 71 -8.28 9.70 3.91
N GLY A 72 -9.56 9.78 3.53
CA GLY A 72 -10.65 10.15 4.43
C GLY A 72 -10.37 11.42 5.24
N CYS A 73 -10.51 11.33 6.57
CA CYS A 73 -10.25 12.42 7.52
C CYS A 73 -8.88 12.30 8.22
N CYS A 74 -7.92 11.56 7.65
CA CYS A 74 -6.60 11.44 8.23
C CYS A 74 -5.86 12.78 8.17
N SER A 75 -5.29 13.21 9.30
CA SER A 75 -4.49 14.44 9.39
C SER A 75 -3.06 14.28 8.85
N ALA A 76 -2.61 13.04 8.65
CA ALA A 76 -1.30 12.70 8.08
C ALA A 76 -1.38 11.32 7.38
N TRP A 77 -0.56 11.14 6.33
CA TRP A 77 -0.40 9.91 5.54
C TRP A 77 1.03 9.79 5.03
#